data_AF-A0A2D8RKM9-F1
#
_entry.id   AF-A0A2D8RKM9-F1
#
_cell.length_a   1.000
_cell.length_b   1.000
_cell.length_c   1.000
_cell.angle_alpha   90.00
_cell.angle_beta   90.00
_cell.angle_gamma   90.00
#
_symmetry.space_group_name_H-M   'P 1'
#
loop_
_entity.id
_entity.type
_entity.pdbx_description
1 polymer ?
#
loop_
_entity_poly.entity_id
_entity_poly.type
_entity_poly.pdbx_seq_one_letter_code
_entity_poly.pdbx_strand_id
1 'polypeptide(L)' 'RFKNASYEEWRSIYDGDADLRSEFMKDDIVGKVDEHTAMLKFTVTDEIRMEEVMAKRIPEIEESLGLSHDIYSLQARS' A
#
# COMPACT_ATOMS: atom_id res chain seq x y z
N ARG A 1 -14.07 -16.27 7.64
CA ARG A 1 -13.87 -15.18 8.61
C ARG A 1 -12.69 -14.39 8.08
N PHE A 2 -12.91 -13.16 7.61
CA PHE A 2 -11.81 -12.30 7.15
C PHE A 2 -10.79 -12.18 8.29
N LYS A 3 -9.52 -12.46 8.01
CA LYS A 3 -8.46 -12.14 8.96
C LYS A 3 -8.45 -10.62 9.09
N ASN A 4 -8.36 -10.09 10.30
CA ASN A 4 -8.08 -8.69 10.50
C ASN A 4 -6.58 -8.63 10.77
N ALA A 5 -5.78 -8.39 9.74
CA ALA A 5 -4.33 -8.42 9.87
C ALA A 5 -3.85 -7.42 10.93
N SER A 6 -2.82 -7.79 11.67
CA SER A 6 -2.04 -6.85 12.49
C SER A 6 -1.22 -5.92 11.60
N TYR A 7 -0.82 -4.78 12.16
CA TYR A 7 0.10 -3.85 11.51
C TYR A 7 1.39 -4.57 11.06
N GLU A 8 1.95 -5.45 11.89
CA GLU A 8 3.19 -6.17 11.58
C GLU A 8 3.01 -7.21 10.46
N GLU A 9 1.89 -7.93 10.44
CA GLU A 9 1.56 -8.86 9.34
C GLU A 9 1.42 -8.11 8.01
N TRP A 10 0.70 -6.99 8.00
CA TRP A 10 0.59 -6.13 6.82
C TRP A 10 1.95 -5.55 6.41
N ARG A 11 2.73 -5.06 7.38
CA ARG A 11 4.04 -4.44 7.14
C ARG A 11 5.02 -5.44 6.53
N SER A 12 4.99 -6.70 6.94
CA SER A 12 5.84 -7.74 6.35
C SER A 12 5.54 -7.98 4.87
N ILE A 13 4.27 -7.93 4.46
CA ILE A 13 3.87 -8.06 3.04
C ILE A 13 4.24 -6.80 2.28
N TYR A 14 4.02 -5.63 2.87
CA TYR A 14 4.49 -4.37 2.30
C TYR A 14 6.01 -4.47 2.05
N ASP A 15 6.84 -4.71 3.06
CA ASP A 15 8.29 -4.74 2.91
C ASP A 15 8.79 -5.82 1.93
N GLY A 16 8.10 -6.97 1.83
CA GLY A 16 8.42 -8.01 0.85
C GLY A 16 8.26 -7.60 -0.62
N ASP A 17 7.42 -6.61 -0.90
CA ASP A 17 7.14 -6.09 -2.24
C ASP A 17 7.98 -4.84 -2.58
N ALA A 18 9.04 -4.53 -1.82
CA ALA A 18 9.85 -3.31 -1.98
C ALA A 18 10.44 -3.15 -3.39
N ASP A 19 11.06 -4.21 -3.94
CA ASP A 19 11.67 -4.19 -5.27
C ASP A 19 10.61 -3.93 -6.35
N LEU A 20 9.46 -4.61 -6.27
CA LEU A 20 8.34 -4.42 -7.20
C LEU A 20 7.82 -2.98 -7.18
N ARG A 21 7.63 -2.40 -5.99
CA ARG A 21 7.12 -1.03 -5.87
C ARG A 21 8.13 0.02 -6.29
N SER A 22 9.43 -0.26 -6.19
CA SER A 22 10.48 0.65 -6.65
C SER A 22 10.40 0.95 -8.16
N GLU A 23 9.68 0.13 -8.94
CA GLU A 23 9.42 0.36 -10.36
C GLU A 23 8.48 1.56 -10.63
N PHE A 24 7.63 1.94 -9.67
CA PHE A 24 6.55 2.92 -9.91
C PHE A 24 6.33 3.94 -8.77
N MET A 25 7.04 3.82 -7.66
CA MET A 25 6.97 4.79 -6.56
C MET A 25 8.31 4.98 -5.85
N LYS A 26 8.42 6.10 -5.14
CA LYS A 26 9.56 6.44 -4.29
C LYS A 26 9.13 7.25 -3.06
N ASP A 27 10.10 7.50 -2.19
CA ASP A 27 9.97 8.39 -1.02
C ASP A 27 8.78 8.01 -0.13
N ASP A 28 8.60 6.70 0.10
CA ASP A 28 7.50 6.20 0.92
C ASP A 28 7.73 6.48 2.41
N ILE A 29 6.64 6.84 3.07
CA ILE A 29 6.55 7.01 4.52
C ILE A 29 5.39 6.13 4.96
N VAL A 30 5.67 5.22 5.88
CA VAL A 30 4.68 4.32 6.45
C VAL A 30 4.56 4.57 7.95
N GLY A 31 3.32 4.69 8.41
CA GLY A 31 3.00 4.94 9.80
C GLY A 31 1.97 3.94 10.33
N LYS A 32 2.19 3.48 11.56
CA LYS A 32 1.18 2.78 12.36
C LYS A 32 0.21 3.80 12.95
N VAL A 33 -1.07 3.70 12.59
CA VAL A 33 -2.14 4.48 13.24
C VAL A 33 -2.59 3.75 14.50
N ASP A 34 -2.91 2.46 14.35
CA ASP A 34 -3.20 1.53 15.45
C ASP A 34 -2.82 0.09 15.04
N GLU A 35 -3.30 -0.92 15.79
CA GLU A 35 -2.97 -2.32 15.53
C GLU A 35 -3.52 -2.86 14.20
N HIS A 36 -4.58 -2.26 13.66
CA HIS A 36 -5.27 -2.72 12.45
C HIS A 36 -5.33 -1.65 11.35
N THR A 37 -4.74 -0.48 11.59
CA THR A 37 -4.75 0.65 10.66
C THR A 37 -3.33 1.14 10.39
N ALA A 38 -2.94 1.15 9.12
CA ALA A 38 -1.70 1.76 8.64
C ALA A 38 -2.01 2.96 7.72
N MET A 39 -1.10 3.92 7.69
CA MET A 39 -1.12 5.02 6.73
C MET A 39 0.18 4.99 5.92
N LEU A 40 0.06 5.18 4.61
CA LEU A 40 1.19 5.24 3.70
C LEU A 40 1.08 6.49 2.82
N LYS A 41 2.22 7.15 2.61
CA LYS A 41 2.39 8.26 1.67
C LYS A 41 3.58 7.91 0.79
N PHE A 42 3.45 8.07 -0.51
CA PHE A 42 4.54 7.85 -1.46
C PHE A 42 4.40 8.84 -2.61
N THR A 43 5.46 8.96 -3.41
CA THR A 43 5.46 9.71 -4.66
C THR A 43 5.38 8.72 -5.82
N VAL A 44 4.36 8.85 -6.67
CA VAL A 44 4.24 8.05 -7.90
C VAL A 44 5.27 8.54 -8.92
N THR A 45 6.03 7.62 -9.51
CA THR A 45 7.01 7.90 -10.58
C THR A 45 6.56 7.36 -11.94
N ASP A 46 5.67 6.36 -11.95
CA ASP A 46 5.06 5.80 -13.16
C ASP A 46 3.61 5.38 -12.83
N GLU A 47 2.65 6.18 -13.28
CA GLU A 47 1.22 5.97 -13.00
C GLU A 47 0.68 4.71 -13.71
N ILE A 48 1.09 4.47 -14.96
CA ILE A 48 0.61 3.32 -15.75
C ILE A 48 1.09 2.02 -15.09
N ARG A 49 2.38 1.97 -14.73
CA ARG A 49 2.94 0.78 -14.08
C ARG A 49 2.30 0.54 -12.71
N MET A 50 2.04 1.60 -11.94
CA MET A 50 1.33 1.49 -10.67
C MET A 50 -0.05 0.87 -10.86
N GLU A 51 -0.85 1.37 -11.82
CA GLU A 51 -2.19 0.85 -12.09
C GLU A 51 -2.16 -0.64 -12.47
N GLU A 52 -1.26 -1.05 -13.37
CA GLU A 52 -1.10 -2.45 -13.78
C GLU A 52 -0.76 -3.39 -12.63
N VAL A 53 0.15 -2.97 -11.73
CA VAL A 53 0.58 -3.77 -10.59
C VAL A 53 -0.52 -3.82 -9.53
N MET A 54 -1.10 -2.67 -9.18
CA MET A 54 -2.12 -2.57 -8.14
C MET A 54 -3.41 -3.30 -8.51
N ALA A 55 -3.82 -3.30 -9.79
CA ALA A 55 -4.97 -4.05 -10.28
C ALA A 55 -4.88 -5.57 -10.02
N LYS A 56 -3.66 -6.09 -9.84
CA LYS A 56 -3.40 -7.50 -9.52
C LYS A 56 -3.11 -7.71 -8.03
N ARG A 57 -2.22 -6.90 -7.45
CA ARG A 57 -1.75 -7.10 -6.06
C ARG A 57 -2.77 -6.70 -5.01
N ILE A 58 -3.59 -5.67 -5.25
CA ILE A 58 -4.62 -5.25 -4.27
C ILE A 58 -5.61 -6.39 -3.98
N PRO A 59 -6.26 -7.02 -4.98
CA PRO A 59 -7.17 -8.13 -4.72
C PRO A 59 -6.52 -9.29 -3.93
N GLU A 60 -5.28 -9.65 -4.25
CA GLU A 60 -4.54 -10.72 -3.57
C GLU A 60 -4.30 -10.40 -2.08
N ILE A 61 -3.92 -9.16 -1.78
CA ILE A 61 -3.64 -8.70 -0.43
C ILE A 61 -4.95 -8.51 0.35
N GLU A 62 -5.98 -7.90 -0.26
CA GLU A 62 -7.29 -7.71 0.37
C GLU A 62 -7.96 -9.05 0.72
N GLU A 63 -7.92 -10.04 -0.16
CA GLU A 63 -8.47 -11.38 0.12
C GLU A 63 -7.68 -12.10 1.23
N SER A 64 -6.35 -12.05 1.18
CA SER A 64 -5.49 -12.77 2.12
C SER A 64 -5.47 -12.17 3.53
N LEU A 65 -5.58 -10.83 3.62
CA LEU A 65 -5.46 -10.08 4.87
C LEU A 65 -6.76 -9.42 5.34
N GLY A 66 -7.85 -9.52 4.57
CA GLY A 66 -9.14 -8.90 4.91
C GLY A 66 -9.10 -7.37 4.99
N LEU A 67 -8.29 -6.73 4.14
CA LEU A 67 -8.08 -5.28 4.15
C LEU A 67 -9.12 -4.53 3.32
N SER A 68 -9.25 -3.24 3.66
CA SER A 68 -9.84 -2.20 2.81
C SER A 68 -8.89 -1.02 2.75
N HIS A 69 -8.92 -0.25 1.67
CA HIS A 69 -8.05 0.91 1.51
C HIS A 69 -8.80 2.11 0.91
N ASP A 70 -8.36 3.30 1.27
CA ASP A 70 -8.80 4.58 0.69
C ASP A 70 -7.57 5.32 0.13
N ILE A 71 -7.69 5.87 -1.08
CA ILE A 71 -6.59 6.58 -1.75
C ILE A 71 -6.91 8.07 -1.80
N TYR A 72 -5.95 8.89 -1.37
CA TYR A 72 -6.02 10.35 -1.45
C TYR A 72 -4.86 10.89 -2.29
N SER A 73 -5.17 11.75 -3.26
CA SER A 73 -4.16 12.48 -4.03
C SER A 73 -3.85 13.82 -3.36
N LEU A 74 -2.57 14.08 -3.11
CA LEU A 74 -2.10 15.35 -2.57
C LEU A 74 -1.60 16.23 -3.70
N GLN A 75 -2.17 17.43 -3.84
CA GLN A 75 -1.66 18.47 -4.73
C GLN A 75 -0.88 19.51 -3.93
N ALA A 76 0.22 20.02 -4.49
CA ALA A 76 0.89 21.17 -3.93
C ALA A 76 -0.08 22.37 -3.90
N ARG A 77 -0.04 23.17 -2.83
CA ARG A 77 -0.79 24.43 -2.80
C ARG A 77 -0.17 25.37 -3.83
N SER A 78 -0.97 25.81 -4.80
CA SER A 78 -0.66 26.87 -5.77
C SER A 78 -0.54 28.23 -5.10
#